data_AF-A0A7X8K5M3-F1
#
_entry.id   AF-A0A7X8K5M3-F1
#
_cell.length_a   1.000
_cell.length_b   1.000
_cell.length_c   1.000
_cell.angle_alpha   90.00
_cell.angle_beta   90.00
_cell.angle_gamma   90.00
#
_symmetry.space_group_name_H-M   'P 1'
#
loop_
_entity.id
_entity.type
_entity.pdbx_description
1 polymer ?
#
loop_
_entity_poly.entity_id
_entity_poly.type
_entity_poly.pdbx_seq_one_letter_code
_entity_poly.pdbx_strand_id
1 'polypeptide(L)'
;MKVVAKPIEVLAVFSTDGNIRPYRFRVESQNHMQMIRVDRVICVEEERVAGIHAIHFDCRSRINDQEVMYQLRYQTHDCRWILFKI
;
A
#
# COMPACT_ATOMS: atom_id res chain seq x y z
N MET A 1 -6.85 5.89 -11.58
CA MET A 1 -5.49 5.88 -10.99
C MET A 1 -4.53 5.28 -12.00
N LYS A 2 -3.33 5.83 -12.11
CA LYS A 2 -2.27 5.35 -13.01
C LYS A 2 -1.46 4.27 -12.28
N VAL A 3 -0.99 3.25 -13.01
CA VAL A 3 -0.06 2.24 -12.45
C VAL A 3 1.32 2.88 -12.31
N VAL A 4 1.92 2.74 -11.13
CA VAL A 4 3.27 3.22 -10.81
C VAL A 4 4.21 2.05 -10.50
N ALA A 5 3.74 1.07 -9.72
CA ALA A 5 4.48 -0.12 -9.32
C ALA A 5 5.85 0.20 -8.67
N LYS A 6 5.87 1.13 -7.70
CA LYS A 6 7.10 1.52 -6.98
C LYS A 6 7.24 0.74 -5.69
N PRO A 7 8.36 0.03 -5.44
CA PRO A 7 8.63 -0.57 -4.14
C PRO A 7 8.69 0.50 -3.04
N ILE A 8 8.14 0.17 -1.88
CA ILE A 8 8.04 1.08 -0.74
C ILE A 8 8.32 0.34 0.57
N GLU A 9 8.69 1.10 1.59
CA GLU A 9 8.75 0.61 2.96
C GLU A 9 7.43 0.91 3.66
N VAL A 10 6.93 -0.03 4.46
CA VAL A 10 5.61 0.05 5.09
C VAL A 10 5.72 -0.35 6.56
N LEU A 11 5.11 0.46 7.43
CA LEU A 11 4.71 0.03 8.76
C LEU A 11 3.31 -0.58 8.64
N ALA A 12 3.20 -1.88 8.92
CA ALA A 12 1.95 -2.62 8.89
C ALA A 12 1.67 -3.26 10.26
N VAL A 13 0.39 -3.40 10.58
CA VAL A 13 -0.10 -4.14 11.74
C VAL A 13 -0.51 -5.53 11.28
N PHE A 14 0.03 -6.54 11.96
CA PHE A 14 -0.37 -7.93 11.82
C PHE A 14 -1.24 -8.27 13.03
N SER A 15 -2.52 -8.51 12.81
CA SER A 15 -3.44 -8.82 13.88
C SER A 15 -3.38 -10.30 14.26
N THR A 16 -3.85 -10.61 15.46
CA THR A 16 -3.82 -11.96 16.05
C THR A 16 -4.67 -12.99 15.28
N ASP A 17 -5.57 -12.52 14.42
CA ASP A 17 -6.40 -13.32 13.51
C ASP A 17 -5.72 -13.60 12.16
N GLY A 18 -4.47 -13.16 11.97
CA GLY A 18 -3.70 -13.38 10.75
C GLY A 18 -3.92 -12.33 9.65
N ASN A 19 -4.72 -11.29 9.89
CA ASN A 19 -4.89 -10.20 8.94
C ASN A 19 -3.71 -9.22 8.97
N ILE A 20 -3.46 -8.55 7.85
CA ILE A 20 -2.44 -7.51 7.71
C ILE A 20 -3.10 -6.19 7.30
N ARG A 21 -2.67 -5.07 7.91
CA ARG A 21 -3.18 -3.74 7.61
C ARG A 21 -2.04 -2.73 7.50
N PRO A 22 -1.92 -1.99 6.39
CA PRO A 22 -0.93 -0.93 6.28
C PRO A 22 -1.31 0.27 7.16
N TYR A 23 -0.33 0.86 7.85
CA TYR A 23 -0.53 1.98 8.76
C TYR A 23 0.19 3.25 8.27
N ARG A 24 1.45 3.11 7.83
CA ARG A 24 2.24 4.18 7.23
C ARG A 24 3.15 3.61 6.17
N PHE A 25 3.52 4.41 5.19
CA PHE A 25 4.54 4.03 4.23
C PHE A 25 5.43 5.20 3.84
N ARG A 26 6.62 4.88 3.36
CA ARG A 26 7.60 5.84 2.87
C ARG A 26 7.65 5.76 1.34
N VAL A 27 7.54 6.92 0.68
CA VAL A 27 7.64 7.02 -0.77
C VAL A 27 8.46 8.24 -1.15
N GLU A 28 9.27 8.11 -2.20
CA GLU A 28 9.97 9.25 -2.77
C GLU A 28 9.04 10.03 -3.71
N SER A 29 8.93 11.33 -3.45
CA SER A 29 8.17 12.32 -4.21
C SER A 29 9.06 13.55 -4.41
N GLN A 30 9.13 14.12 -5.61
CA GLN A 30 9.91 15.35 -5.89
C GLN A 30 11.34 15.35 -5.34
N ASN A 31 12.05 14.21 -5.43
CA ASN A 31 13.41 13.99 -4.89
C ASN A 31 13.53 14.10 -3.36
N HIS A 32 12.43 14.01 -2.62
CA HIS A 32 12.42 13.88 -1.17
C HIS A 32 11.71 12.60 -0.71
N MET A 33 12.15 12.03 0.40
CA MET A 33 11.43 10.93 1.04
C MET A 33 10.27 11.49 1.87
N GLN A 34 9.05 11.08 1.53
CA GLN A 34 7.83 11.49 2.23
C GLN A 34 7.23 10.29 2.98
N MET A 35 6.84 10.52 4.24
CA MET A 35 6.06 9.58 5.04
C MET A 35 4.57 9.87 4.88
N ILE A 36 3.79 8.88 4.48
CA ILE A 36 2.34 8.98 4.33
C ILE A 36 1.68 8.07 5.36
N ARG A 37 0.72 8.62 6.11
CA ARG A 37 -0.17 7.84 6.97
C ARG A 37 -1.33 7.30 6.13
N VAL A 38 -1.66 6.03 6.33
CA VAL A 38 -2.88 5.44 5.77
C VAL A 38 -4.04 5.86 6.68
N ASP A 39 -4.94 6.72 6.18
CA ASP A 39 -6.07 7.19 7.00
C ASP A 39 -7.22 6.19 6.97
N ARG A 40 -7.47 5.59 5.79
CA ARG A 40 -8.50 4.57 5.64
C ARG A 40 -8.11 3.54 4.58
N VAL A 41 -8.35 2.27 4.89
CA VAL A 41 -8.41 1.19 3.91
C VAL A 41 -9.87 1.02 3.51
N ILE A 42 -10.16 1.19 2.23
CA ILE A 42 -11.50 1.17 1.63
C ILE A 42 -11.88 -0.25 1.19
N CYS A 43 -10.95 -0.93 0.53
CA CYS A 43 -11.14 -2.28 0.02
C CYS A 43 -9.86 -3.11 0.23
N VAL A 44 -10.03 -4.41 0.42
CA VAL A 44 -8.95 -5.40 0.48
C VAL A 44 -9.30 -6.53 -0.46
N GLU A 45 -8.41 -6.83 -1.41
CA GLU A 45 -8.61 -7.88 -2.41
C GLU A 45 -7.38 -8.80 -2.48
N GLU A 46 -7.62 -10.11 -2.54
CA GLU A 46 -6.57 -11.08 -2.82
C GLU A 46 -6.46 -11.34 -4.33
N GLU A 47 -5.24 -11.27 -4.86
CA GLU A 47 -4.91 -11.64 -6.22
C GLU A 47 -4.06 -12.92 -6.22
N ARG A 48 -4.41 -13.86 -7.10
CA ARG A 48 -3.65 -15.10 -7.34
C ARG A 48 -3.43 -15.26 -8.84
N VAL A 49 -2.27 -14.82 -9.32
CA VAL A 49 -1.95 -14.84 -10.76
C VAL A 49 -0.57 -15.46 -10.96
N ALA A 50 -0.49 -16.48 -11.82
CA ALA A 50 0.78 -17.16 -12.16
C ALA A 50 1.61 -17.59 -10.93
N GLY A 51 0.95 -18.04 -9.86
CA GLY A 51 1.58 -18.43 -8.59
C GLY A 51 2.00 -17.28 -7.69
N ILE A 52 1.82 -16.03 -8.12
CA ILE A 52 2.01 -14.85 -7.27
C ILE A 52 0.72 -14.62 -6.48
N HIS A 53 0.88 -14.65 -5.16
CA HIS A 53 -0.15 -14.27 -4.21
C HIS A 53 0.13 -12.84 -3.75
N ALA A 54 -0.84 -11.95 -3.93
CA ALA A 54 -0.75 -10.57 -3.50
C ALA A 54 -2.04 -10.11 -2.83
N ILE A 55 -1.92 -9.18 -1.90
CA ILE A 55 -3.05 -8.51 -1.26
C ILE A 55 -3.01 -7.04 -1.70
N HIS A 56 -4.12 -6.57 -2.28
CA HIS A 56 -4.30 -5.20 -2.70
C HIS A 56 -5.13 -4.45 -1.66
N PHE A 57 -4.65 -3.28 -1.25
CA PHE A 57 -5.30 -2.39 -0.31
C PHE A 57 -5.62 -1.08 -1.02
N ASP A 58 -6.89 -0.85 -1.34
CA ASP A 58 -7.33 0.47 -1.79
C ASP A 58 -7.42 1.39 -0.58
N CYS A 59 -6.61 2.43 -0.61
CA CYS A 59 -6.39 3.32 0.51
C CYS A 59 -6.78 4.74 0.15
N ARG A 60 -7.09 5.52 1.18
CA ARG A 60 -7.35 6.94 1.09
C ARG A 60 -6.66 7.66 2.23
N SER A 61 -6.00 8.76 1.91
CA SER A 61 -5.34 9.63 2.90
C SER A 61 -5.42 11.10 2.50
N ARG A 62 -5.30 11.99 3.49
CA ARG A 62 -5.12 13.42 3.27
C ARG A 62 -3.62 13.75 3.19
N ILE A 63 -3.16 14.18 2.01
CA ILE A 63 -1.76 14.55 1.75
C ILE A 63 -1.78 16.01 1.29
N ASN A 64 -1.09 16.89 2.02
CA ASN A 64 -1.08 18.34 1.74
C ASN A 64 -2.51 18.90 1.58
N ASP A 65 -3.41 18.53 2.50
CA ASP A 65 -4.83 18.88 2.52
C ASP A 65 -5.70 18.38 1.36
N GLN A 66 -5.14 17.56 0.48
CA GLN A 66 -5.89 16.92 -0.60
C GLN A 66 -6.16 15.46 -0.27
N GLU A 67 -7.38 15.02 -0.54
CA GLU A 67 -7.73 13.61 -0.45
C GLU A 67 -7.14 12.86 -1.64
N VAL A 68 -6.26 11.91 -1.36
CA VAL A 68 -5.55 11.11 -2.35
C VAL A 68 -5.96 9.65 -2.18
N MET A 69 -6.36 9.02 -3.28
CA MET A 69 -6.59 7.58 -3.37
C MET A 69 -5.37 6.90 -3.98
N TYR A 70 -5.00 5.75 -3.44
CA TYR A 70 -3.89 4.95 -3.93
C TYR A 70 -4.09 3.49 -3.57
N GLN A 71 -3.45 2.60 -4.32
CA GLN A 71 -3.48 1.16 -4.07
C GLN A 71 -2.11 0.69 -3.60
N LEU A 72 -2.04 0.11 -2.41
CA LEU A 72 -0.86 -0.61 -1.94
C LEU A 72 -1.02 -2.09 -2.30
N ARG A 73 0.06 -2.74 -2.72
CA ARG A 73 0.10 -4.16 -3.02
C ARG A 73 1.15 -4.82 -2.15
N TYR A 74 0.77 -5.84 -1.40
CA TYR A 74 1.66 -6.69 -0.63
C TYR A 74 1.81 -8.03 -1.32
N GLN A 75 2.99 -8.34 -1.83
CA GLN A 75 3.32 -9.64 -2.38
C GLN A 75 3.74 -10.56 -1.23
N THR A 76 3.01 -11.65 -1.02
CA THR A 76 3.20 -12.48 0.18
C THR A 76 4.44 -13.38 0.08
N HIS A 77 4.78 -13.81 -1.13
CA HIS A 77 5.89 -14.75 -1.38
C HIS A 77 7.28 -14.18 -1.02
N ASP A 78 7.51 -12.90 -1.29
CA ASP A 78 8.78 -12.19 -1.05
C ASP A 78 8.63 -11.08 0.00
N CYS A 79 7.47 -10.99 0.65
CA CYS A 79 7.13 -10.00 1.66
C CYS A 79 7.33 -8.55 1.20
N ARG A 80 7.08 -8.28 -0.09
CA ARG A 80 7.35 -6.97 -0.69
C ARG A 80 6.11 -6.08 -0.77
N TRP A 81 6.29 -4.83 -0.37
CA TRP A 81 5.27 -3.79 -0.52
C TRP A 81 5.54 -2.89 -1.71
N ILE A 82 4.46 -2.56 -2.43
CA ILE A 82 4.50 -1.78 -3.66
C ILE A 82 3.38 -0.73 -3.60
N LEU A 83 3.71 0.54 -3.87
CA LEU A 83 2.73 1.53 -4.28
C LEU A 83 2.34 1.21 -5.74
N PHE A 84 1.21 0.53 -5.91
CA PHE A 84 0.83 -0.04 -7.19
C PHE A 84 0.13 0.97 -8.09
N LYS A 85 -0.82 1.72 -7.53
CA LYS A 85 -1.56 2.77 -8.25
C LYS A 85 -1.67 4.04 -7.41
N ILE A 86 -1.67 5.20 -8.07
CA ILE A 86 -1.98 6.54 -7.51
C ILE A 86 -2.65 7.40 -8.58
#